data_AF-A0A9D9PLW3-F1
#
_entry.id   AF-A0A9D9PLW3-F1
#
_cell.length_a   1.000
_cell.length_b   1.000
_cell.length_c   1.000
_cell.angle_alpha   90.00
_cell.angle_beta   90.00
_cell.angle_gamma   90.00
#
_symmetry.space_group_name_H-M   'P 1'
#
loop_
_entity.id
_entity.type
_entity.pdbx_description
1 polymer ?
#
loop_
_entity_poly.entity_id
_entity_poly.type
_entity_poly.pdbx_seq_one_letter_code
_entity_poly.pdbx_strand_id
1 'polypeptide(L)'
;MFHKKRKTGVSQNTEENTPAGSGNVSEDKSSGKTHKKRRGKIFAVIIAVALVASGGAIWYSVSGNQGLRKSQKLAKKIGEPLEKAVSSAGVELTGSSDFEYINELCTFTSLTESGRQTHVYNVSLPEWTIYCSENSFGKLESVTYCDFRALSSNINGEKKSSAIDVSPITPGSSSSEVDAVLKMKPYQIVYAGTTTSKKYRYYYKNKQSGAVKAYIITVIFGSDGKVNSPAVVESSNFILDVLRVESD
;
A
#
# COMPACT_ATOMS: atom_id res chain seq x y z
N MET A 1 -46.38 -26.65 7.22
CA MET A 1 -47.59 -27.30 6.68
C MET A 1 -48.54 -26.20 6.21
N PHE A 2 -49.04 -26.34 4.97
CA PHE A 2 -49.85 -25.37 4.23
C PHE A 2 -51.29 -25.24 4.76
N HIS A 3 -51.93 -24.06 4.59
CA HIS A 3 -53.05 -23.81 3.65
C HIS A 3 -53.74 -22.44 3.91
N LYS A 4 -53.83 -21.55 2.89
CA LYS A 4 -54.96 -21.30 1.93
C LYS A 4 -56.21 -20.72 2.64
N LYS A 5 -56.97 -19.72 2.14
CA LYS A 5 -57.29 -19.26 0.77
C LYS A 5 -58.24 -18.03 0.84
N ARG A 6 -58.12 -17.07 -0.11
CA ARG A 6 -59.16 -16.46 -1.03
C ARG A 6 -60.45 -15.84 -0.42
N LYS A 7 -61.17 -14.84 -0.98
CA LYS A 7 -61.24 -14.17 -2.31
C LYS A 7 -62.25 -12.98 -2.22
N THR A 8 -62.08 -11.95 -3.08
CA THR A 8 -63.07 -11.13 -3.86
C THR A 8 -64.46 -10.82 -3.26
N GLY A 9 -65.01 -9.61 -3.25
CA GLY A 9 -65.02 -8.51 -4.24
C GLY A 9 -66.42 -8.40 -4.88
N VAL A 10 -67.13 -7.28 -4.71
CA VAL A 10 -68.37 -6.91 -5.47
C VAL A 10 -68.44 -5.38 -5.64
N SER A 11 -69.00 -5.01 -6.79
CA SER A 11 -69.00 -3.75 -7.55
C SER A 11 -70.20 -2.83 -7.24
N GLN A 12 -70.17 -1.59 -7.76
CA GLN A 12 -71.06 -1.07 -8.83
C GLN A 12 -71.66 0.34 -8.62
N ASN A 13 -71.52 1.19 -9.64
CA ASN A 13 -72.52 2.09 -10.28
C ASN A 13 -71.94 3.46 -10.68
N THR A 14 -72.37 4.23 -11.69
CA THR A 14 -73.03 4.11 -13.03
C THR A 14 -73.09 5.57 -13.58
N GLU A 15 -73.40 5.73 -14.86
CA GLU A 15 -73.82 6.93 -15.64
C GLU A 15 -72.71 7.58 -16.49
N GLU A 16 -72.62 7.40 -17.82
CA GLU A 16 -73.57 7.51 -18.95
C GLU A 16 -73.73 8.95 -19.48
N ASN A 17 -73.17 9.24 -20.67
CA ASN A 17 -73.92 9.73 -21.84
C ASN A 17 -73.00 10.05 -23.04
N THR A 18 -73.44 9.62 -24.23
CA THR A 18 -72.92 9.99 -25.57
C THR A 18 -74.04 10.77 -26.28
N PRO A 19 -73.75 11.65 -27.27
CA PRO A 19 -73.97 11.18 -28.65
C PRO A 19 -73.03 11.77 -29.74
N ALA A 20 -72.80 10.94 -30.76
CA ALA A 20 -72.76 11.14 -32.22
C ALA A 20 -71.95 12.27 -32.92
N GLY A 21 -71.10 11.85 -33.87
CA GLY A 21 -71.21 12.32 -35.27
C GLY A 21 -70.02 13.04 -35.94
N SER A 22 -69.45 12.38 -36.97
CA SER A 22 -68.97 12.95 -38.25
C SER A 22 -67.70 13.83 -38.34
N GLY A 23 -66.64 13.29 -38.97
CA GLY A 23 -66.02 13.86 -40.19
C GLY A 23 -65.10 15.10 -40.14
N ASN A 24 -63.78 14.84 -40.17
CA ASN A 24 -62.69 15.46 -40.96
C ASN A 24 -62.25 16.96 -40.84
N VAL A 25 -60.92 17.10 -40.65
CA VAL A 25 -59.98 18.24 -40.93
C VAL A 25 -60.12 19.46 -40.02
N SER A 26 -59.13 19.82 -39.19
CA SER A 26 -57.99 20.68 -39.56
C SER A 26 -56.93 20.73 -38.45
N GLU A 27 -55.66 20.90 -38.84
CA GLU A 27 -54.53 21.27 -37.98
C GLU A 27 -54.80 22.55 -37.17
N ASP A 28 -54.35 22.61 -35.90
CA ASP A 28 -53.25 23.49 -35.53
C ASP A 28 -52.65 23.18 -34.14
N LYS A 29 -51.36 23.49 -34.01
CA LYS A 29 -50.43 23.14 -32.95
C LYS A 29 -50.65 23.94 -31.66
N SER A 30 -50.57 23.26 -30.51
CA SER A 30 -49.79 23.71 -29.33
C SER A 30 -50.10 22.84 -28.09
N SER A 31 -49.26 21.83 -27.83
CA SER A 31 -49.07 21.25 -26.49
C SER A 31 -47.55 21.29 -26.21
N GLY A 32 -47.04 21.67 -25.04
CA GLY A 32 -47.57 21.37 -23.71
C GLY A 32 -46.57 20.47 -22.98
N LYS A 33 -45.36 20.98 -22.75
CA LYS A 33 -44.31 20.61 -21.77
C LYS A 33 -44.20 19.13 -21.31
N THR A 34 -43.14 18.48 -21.79
CA THR A 34 -42.57 17.23 -21.26
C THR A 34 -41.86 17.42 -19.91
N HIS A 35 -42.34 16.74 -18.86
CA HIS A 35 -41.58 16.52 -17.63
C HIS A 35 -40.50 15.45 -17.82
N LYS A 36 -39.22 15.83 -18.02
CA LYS A 36 -38.11 14.89 -17.88
C LYS A 36 -36.73 15.53 -17.61
N LYS A 37 -36.52 16.15 -16.44
CA LYS A 37 -35.15 16.55 -16.00
C LYS A 37 -34.99 16.50 -14.47
N ARG A 38 -34.80 15.31 -13.90
CA ARG A 38 -34.27 15.19 -12.51
C ARG A 38 -33.38 13.98 -12.21
N ARG A 39 -33.16 13.08 -13.17
CA ARG A 39 -32.24 11.92 -13.02
C ARG A 39 -30.79 12.20 -13.44
N GLY A 40 -30.54 13.20 -14.30
CA GLY A 40 -29.20 13.52 -14.79
C GLY A 40 -28.27 14.17 -13.76
N LYS A 41 -28.80 14.92 -12.77
CA LYS A 41 -27.98 15.62 -11.77
C LYS A 41 -27.40 14.69 -10.70
N ILE A 42 -28.15 13.65 -10.30
CA ILE A 42 -27.66 12.67 -9.30
C ILE A 42 -26.55 11.80 -9.89
N PHE A 43 -26.71 11.38 -11.16
CA PHE A 43 -25.68 10.59 -11.85
C PHE A 43 -24.37 11.36 -12.06
N ALA A 44 -24.46 12.66 -12.36
CA ALA A 44 -23.28 13.53 -12.50
C ALA A 44 -22.50 13.69 -11.17
N VAL A 45 -23.20 13.82 -10.04
CA VAL A 45 -22.57 13.93 -8.72
C VAL A 45 -21.86 12.62 -8.33
N ILE A 46 -22.48 11.46 -8.61
CA ILE A 46 -21.87 10.15 -8.34
C ILE A 46 -20.59 9.96 -9.17
N ILE A 47 -20.61 10.32 -10.45
CA ILE A 47 -19.41 10.25 -11.32
C ILE A 47 -18.33 11.21 -10.82
N ALA A 48 -18.68 12.44 -10.42
CA ALA A 48 -17.72 13.40 -9.90
C ALA A 48 -17.05 12.90 -8.60
N VAL A 49 -17.84 12.36 -7.66
CA VAL A 49 -17.30 11.77 -6.42
C VAL A 49 -16.42 10.54 -6.71
N ALA A 50 -16.81 9.68 -7.66
CA ALA A 50 -16.01 8.53 -8.08
C ALA A 50 -14.69 8.94 -8.77
N LEU A 51 -14.68 10.02 -9.55
CA LEU A 51 -13.48 10.57 -10.18
C LEU A 51 -12.54 11.23 -9.16
N VAL A 52 -13.08 11.95 -8.16
CA VAL A 52 -12.28 12.53 -7.08
C VAL A 52 -11.73 11.44 -6.15
N ALA A 53 -12.52 10.41 -5.83
CA ALA A 53 -12.07 9.28 -5.03
C ALA A 53 -11.02 8.42 -5.77
N SER A 54 -11.21 8.19 -7.07
CA SER A 54 -10.22 7.46 -7.88
C SER A 54 -8.96 8.28 -8.12
N GLY A 55 -9.08 9.59 -8.40
CA GLY A 55 -7.96 10.52 -8.45
C GLY A 55 -7.18 10.59 -7.14
N GLY A 56 -7.90 10.63 -6.01
CA GLY A 56 -7.33 10.58 -4.66
C GLY A 56 -6.61 9.26 -4.38
N ALA A 57 -7.21 8.12 -4.74
CA ALA A 57 -6.59 6.80 -4.58
C ALA A 57 -5.36 6.61 -5.49
N ILE A 58 -5.41 7.11 -6.73
CA ILE A 58 -4.27 7.12 -7.66
C ILE A 58 -3.18 8.04 -7.13
N TRP A 59 -3.52 9.24 -6.65
CA TRP A 59 -2.56 10.17 -6.03
C TRP A 59 -1.93 9.57 -4.78
N TYR A 60 -2.70 8.92 -3.90
CA TYR A 60 -2.19 8.23 -2.72
C TYR A 60 -1.29 7.04 -3.08
N SER A 61 -1.63 6.31 -4.14
CA SER A 61 -0.84 5.19 -4.66
C SER A 61 0.47 5.65 -5.34
N VAL A 62 0.42 6.73 -6.12
CA VAL A 62 1.58 7.31 -6.84
C VAL A 62 2.51 8.09 -5.90
N SER A 63 1.97 8.86 -4.96
CA SER A 63 2.75 9.53 -3.90
C SER A 63 3.31 8.52 -2.89
N GLY A 64 2.58 7.43 -2.65
CA GLY A 64 2.99 6.34 -1.78
C GLY A 64 4.29 5.68 -2.22
N ASN A 65 4.49 5.51 -3.52
CA ASN A 65 5.65 4.79 -4.07
C ASN A 65 6.83 5.70 -4.48
N GLN A 66 6.82 6.99 -4.15
CA GLN A 66 7.89 7.90 -4.57
C GLN A 66 9.25 7.50 -3.99
N GLY A 67 9.32 7.16 -2.70
CA GLY A 67 10.55 6.71 -2.05
C GLY A 67 11.13 5.47 -2.73
N LEU A 68 10.30 4.45 -2.98
CA LEU A 68 10.73 3.24 -3.70
C LEU A 68 11.26 3.54 -5.11
N ARG A 69 10.60 4.42 -5.86
CA ARG A 69 11.06 4.79 -7.21
C ARG A 69 12.38 5.56 -7.16
N LYS A 70 12.55 6.47 -6.20
CA LYS A 70 13.78 7.24 -5.99
C LYS A 70 14.93 6.31 -5.62
N SER A 71 14.72 5.38 -4.69
CA SER A 71 15.75 4.41 -4.28
C SER A 71 16.16 3.49 -5.42
N GLN A 72 15.22 3.04 -6.27
CA GLN A 72 15.54 2.28 -7.48
C GLN A 72 16.36 3.08 -8.50
N LYS A 73 16.10 4.40 -8.65
CA LYS A 73 16.92 5.26 -9.52
C LYS A 73 18.34 5.41 -9.00
N LEU A 74 18.50 5.63 -7.69
CA LEU A 74 19.81 5.67 -7.02
C LEU A 74 20.53 4.32 -7.17
N ALA A 75 19.84 3.21 -6.95
CA ALA A 75 20.41 1.87 -7.03
C ALA A 75 20.99 1.54 -8.42
N LYS A 76 20.39 2.04 -9.50
CA LYS A 76 20.92 1.91 -10.87
C LYS A 76 22.26 2.62 -11.09
N LYS A 77 22.69 3.44 -10.13
CA LYS A 77 23.90 4.26 -10.16
C LYS A 77 24.94 3.81 -9.13
N ILE A 78 24.74 2.67 -8.48
CA ILE A 78 25.76 2.05 -7.64
C ILE A 78 27.06 1.87 -8.46
N GLY A 79 28.19 2.28 -7.89
CA GLY A 79 29.50 2.31 -8.53
C GLY A 79 29.83 3.64 -9.25
N GLU A 80 28.87 4.54 -9.42
CA GLU A 80 29.10 5.91 -9.91
C GLU A 80 29.36 6.88 -8.73
N PRO A 81 29.98 8.05 -8.97
CA PRO A 81 30.07 9.12 -7.96
C PRO A 81 28.69 9.50 -7.41
N LEU A 82 28.61 9.76 -6.10
CA LEU A 82 27.35 9.99 -5.40
C LEU A 82 26.56 11.16 -6.01
N GLU A 83 27.22 12.26 -6.34
CA GLU A 83 26.59 13.47 -6.88
C GLU A 83 25.85 13.18 -8.19
N LYS A 84 26.44 12.31 -9.02
CA LYS A 84 25.83 11.89 -10.29
C LYS A 84 24.61 11.00 -10.07
N ALA A 85 24.66 10.10 -9.08
CA ALA A 85 23.54 9.28 -8.70
C ALA A 85 22.35 10.12 -8.19
N VAL A 86 22.64 11.07 -7.31
CA VAL A 86 21.69 12.01 -6.69
C VAL A 86 21.01 12.88 -7.74
N SER A 87 21.80 13.49 -8.62
CA SER A 87 21.30 14.29 -9.74
C SER A 87 20.39 13.47 -10.66
N SER A 88 20.80 12.24 -11.02
CA SER A 88 19.99 11.33 -11.85
C SER A 88 18.68 10.89 -11.19
N ALA A 89 18.65 10.78 -9.86
CA ALA A 89 17.47 10.40 -9.11
C ALA A 89 16.51 11.58 -8.87
N GLY A 90 17.00 12.82 -8.99
CA GLY A 90 16.25 14.04 -8.68
C GLY A 90 15.94 14.12 -7.19
N VAL A 91 16.95 13.87 -6.37
CA VAL A 91 16.86 13.95 -4.90
C VAL A 91 17.94 14.88 -4.40
N GLU A 92 17.78 15.34 -3.17
CA GLU A 92 18.81 16.01 -2.39
C GLU A 92 19.09 15.15 -1.17
N LEU A 93 20.37 14.99 -0.84
CA LEU A 93 20.80 14.26 0.35
C LEU A 93 21.18 15.24 1.45
N THR A 94 20.83 14.89 2.68
CA THR A 94 21.14 15.64 3.89
C THR A 94 21.99 14.80 4.83
N GLY A 95 22.84 15.46 5.63
CA GLY A 95 23.60 14.83 6.71
C GLY A 95 22.82 14.65 8.01
N SER A 96 21.57 15.11 8.06
CA SER A 96 20.65 14.99 9.19
C SER A 96 19.22 14.81 8.69
N SER A 97 18.42 14.09 9.47
CA SER A 97 16.97 13.99 9.31
C SER A 97 16.26 15.16 10.00
N ASP A 98 15.09 15.54 9.51
CA ASP A 98 14.18 16.46 10.23
C ASP A 98 13.51 15.77 11.43
N PHE A 99 13.67 14.45 11.56
CA PHE A 99 13.12 13.62 12.64
C PHE A 99 14.22 13.20 13.61
N GLU A 100 14.18 13.77 14.82
CA GLU A 100 15.18 13.57 15.89
C GLU A 100 15.50 12.10 16.16
N TYR A 101 14.49 11.23 16.24
CA TYR A 101 14.68 9.79 16.46
C TYR A 101 15.57 9.10 15.41
N ILE A 102 15.57 9.58 14.16
CA ILE A 102 16.46 9.03 13.13
C ILE A 102 17.90 9.46 13.41
N ASN A 103 18.12 10.72 13.78
CA ASN A 103 19.44 11.25 14.11
C ASN A 103 20.04 10.57 15.37
N GLU A 104 19.20 10.25 16.36
CA GLU A 104 19.64 9.65 17.62
C GLU A 104 19.95 8.15 17.51
N LEU A 105 19.14 7.40 16.74
CA LEU A 105 19.16 5.94 16.76
C LEU A 105 19.79 5.31 15.52
N CYS A 106 19.99 6.07 14.44
CA CYS A 106 20.55 5.56 13.20
C CYS A 106 21.90 6.20 12.89
N THR A 107 22.85 5.39 12.44
CA THR A 107 24.10 5.87 11.86
C THR A 107 23.97 5.95 10.34
N PHE A 108 24.17 7.14 9.79
CA PHE A 108 24.18 7.38 8.34
C PHE A 108 25.08 8.56 8.00
N THR A 109 25.61 8.58 6.78
CA THR A 109 26.37 9.71 6.25
C THR A 109 25.49 10.67 5.49
N SER A 110 24.54 10.12 4.73
CA SER A 110 23.64 10.89 3.88
C SER A 110 22.29 10.17 3.73
N LEU A 111 21.22 10.95 3.72
CA LEU A 111 19.87 10.43 3.53
C LEU A 111 18.99 11.38 2.73
N THR A 112 17.90 10.86 2.17
CA THR A 112 16.75 11.66 1.74
C THR A 112 15.50 11.01 2.29
N GLU A 113 14.50 11.81 2.64
CA GLU A 113 13.32 11.33 3.34
C GLU A 113 12.02 11.92 2.80
N SER A 114 10.91 11.34 3.25
CA SER A 114 9.60 11.85 2.91
C SER A 114 9.30 13.12 3.70
N GLY A 115 8.86 14.18 3.01
CA GLY A 115 8.22 15.34 3.67
C GLY A 115 6.83 15.03 4.26
N ARG A 116 6.37 13.77 4.24
CA ARG A 116 5.17 13.31 4.93
C ARG A 116 5.59 12.44 6.10
N GLN A 117 4.84 12.52 7.20
CA GLN A 117 5.08 11.76 8.41
C GLN A 117 4.09 10.59 8.59
N THR A 118 4.52 9.59 9.34
CA THR A 118 3.73 8.49 9.86
C THR A 118 4.06 8.30 11.35
N HIS A 119 3.25 7.52 12.06
CA HIS A 119 3.47 7.25 13.48
C HIS A 119 3.67 5.75 13.67
N VAL A 120 4.77 5.39 14.34
CA VAL A 120 5.04 4.02 14.78
C VAL A 120 5.12 4.05 16.29
N TYR A 121 4.09 3.55 16.97
CA TYR A 121 4.04 3.48 18.43
C TYR A 121 4.33 4.83 19.12
N ASN A 122 3.63 5.88 18.69
CA ASN A 122 3.77 7.28 19.13
C ASN A 122 5.08 7.99 18.75
N VAL A 123 5.99 7.33 18.05
CA VAL A 123 7.15 7.97 17.43
C VAL A 123 6.75 8.52 16.08
N SER A 124 6.92 9.83 15.86
CA SER A 124 6.77 10.44 14.54
C SER A 124 8.00 10.14 13.70
N LEU A 125 7.78 9.59 12.51
CA LEU A 125 8.82 9.21 11.54
C LEU A 125 8.40 9.72 10.16
N PRO A 126 9.32 9.94 9.22
CA PRO A 126 8.94 10.14 7.83
C PRO A 126 8.22 8.89 7.31
N GLU A 127 7.37 9.00 6.30
CA GLU A 127 6.74 7.83 5.68
C GLU A 127 7.78 6.84 5.14
N TRP A 128 8.92 7.37 4.66
CA TRP A 128 10.05 6.60 4.18
C TRP A 128 11.36 7.37 4.27
N THR A 129 12.47 6.64 4.31
CA THR A 129 13.84 7.15 4.17
C THR A 129 14.61 6.38 3.10
N ILE A 130 15.62 7.02 2.53
CA ILE A 130 16.62 6.41 1.66
C ILE A 130 17.98 6.82 2.19
N TYR A 131 18.76 5.86 2.64
CA TYR A 131 20.15 6.05 3.06
C TYR A 131 21.09 5.68 1.92
N CYS A 132 22.13 6.48 1.72
CA CYS A 132 23.18 6.21 0.74
C CYS A 132 24.51 5.99 1.47
N SER A 133 25.19 4.88 1.18
CA SER A 133 26.58 4.66 1.61
C SER A 133 27.53 4.89 0.45
N GLU A 134 28.70 5.44 0.77
CA GLU A 134 29.79 5.65 -0.15
C GLU A 134 30.96 4.75 0.22
N ASN A 135 31.68 4.26 -0.77
CA ASN A 135 32.97 3.64 -0.52
C ASN A 135 34.07 4.70 -0.31
N SER A 136 35.28 4.25 -0.01
CA SER A 136 36.45 5.12 0.22
C SER A 136 36.85 6.02 -0.97
N PHE A 137 36.28 5.78 -2.15
CA PHE A 137 36.51 6.58 -3.36
C PHE A 137 35.37 7.57 -3.68
N GLY A 138 34.41 7.76 -2.76
CA GLY A 138 33.25 8.65 -2.96
C GLY A 138 32.24 8.15 -3.99
N LYS A 139 32.23 6.83 -4.24
CA LYS A 139 31.26 6.19 -5.14
C LYS A 139 30.14 5.58 -4.33
N LEU A 140 28.92 5.70 -4.85
CA LEU A 140 27.73 5.10 -4.25
C LEU A 140 27.93 3.58 -4.16
N GLU A 141 27.93 3.05 -2.96
CA GLU A 141 28.17 1.63 -2.67
C GLU A 141 26.86 0.88 -2.42
N SER A 142 25.98 1.47 -1.61
CA SER A 142 24.68 0.89 -1.31
C SER A 142 23.58 1.93 -1.15
N VAL A 143 22.34 1.50 -1.37
CA VAL A 143 21.12 2.30 -1.18
C VAL A 143 20.16 1.50 -0.32
N THR A 144 19.77 2.05 0.83
CA THR A 144 18.82 1.42 1.75
C THR A 144 17.53 2.21 1.81
N TYR A 145 16.44 1.66 1.30
CA TYR A 145 15.09 2.21 1.42
C TYR A 145 14.38 1.62 2.64
N CYS A 146 13.79 2.46 3.47
CA CYS A 146 12.91 2.06 4.57
C CYS A 146 11.51 2.67 4.39
N ASP A 147 10.46 1.86 4.55
CA ASP A 147 9.05 2.25 4.47
C ASP A 147 8.39 2.08 5.85
N PHE A 148 8.36 3.15 6.63
CA PHE A 148 7.85 3.12 8.00
C PHE A 148 6.33 2.95 8.06
N ARG A 149 5.61 3.21 6.96
CA ARG A 149 4.15 2.97 6.91
C ARG A 149 3.82 1.49 7.06
N ALA A 150 4.71 0.60 6.63
CA ALA A 150 4.56 -0.84 6.83
C ALA A 150 4.52 -1.23 8.33
N LEU A 151 5.03 -0.36 9.21
CA LEU A 151 5.08 -0.55 10.66
C LEU A 151 4.08 0.34 11.43
N SER A 152 3.35 1.21 10.74
CA SER A 152 2.46 2.20 11.37
C SER A 152 1.39 1.59 12.27
N SER A 153 0.84 0.44 11.87
CA SER A 153 -0.17 -0.27 12.66
C SER A 153 0.40 -0.99 13.89
N ASN A 154 1.66 -1.43 13.81
CA ASN A 154 2.35 -2.13 14.89
C ASN A 154 3.86 -2.18 14.63
N ILE A 155 4.66 -1.83 15.64
CA ILE A 155 6.13 -1.88 15.56
C ILE A 155 6.68 -3.28 15.27
N ASN A 156 5.94 -4.32 15.67
CA ASN A 156 6.28 -5.72 15.39
C ASN A 156 5.98 -6.14 13.94
N GLY A 157 5.50 -5.23 13.08
CA GLY A 157 5.20 -5.48 11.68
C GLY A 157 3.77 -5.95 11.42
N GLU A 158 3.56 -6.66 10.32
CA GLU A 158 2.22 -7.10 9.92
C GLU A 158 1.73 -8.28 10.77
N LYS A 159 0.47 -8.25 11.23
CA LYS A 159 -0.12 -9.36 11.99
C LYS A 159 -0.44 -10.53 11.07
N LYS A 160 0.08 -11.72 11.38
CA LYS A 160 -0.28 -12.99 10.75
C LYS A 160 -1.02 -13.92 11.71
N SER A 161 -1.71 -14.91 11.16
CA SER A 161 -2.46 -15.92 11.93
C SER A 161 -1.57 -16.98 12.58
N SER A 162 -0.39 -17.22 12.00
CA SER A 162 0.60 -18.21 12.43
C SER A 162 2.00 -17.82 11.91
N ALA A 163 3.00 -18.63 12.25
CA ALA A 163 4.30 -18.58 11.58
C ALA A 163 4.12 -18.76 10.07
N ILE A 164 4.92 -18.02 9.30
CA ILE A 164 4.96 -18.14 7.85
C ILE A 164 5.94 -19.25 7.48
N ASP A 165 5.47 -20.20 6.67
CA ASP A 165 6.34 -21.19 6.06
C ASP A 165 7.07 -20.57 4.87
N VAL A 166 8.39 -20.42 5.01
CA VAL A 166 9.27 -19.88 3.96
C VAL A 166 9.96 -20.96 3.14
N SER A 167 9.74 -22.24 3.44
CA SER A 167 10.33 -23.36 2.69
C SER A 167 10.06 -23.34 1.17
N PRO A 168 8.94 -22.75 0.66
CA PRO A 168 8.75 -22.61 -0.78
C PRO A 168 9.66 -21.57 -1.43
N ILE A 169 10.28 -20.66 -0.67
CA ILE A 169 11.18 -19.62 -1.18
C ILE A 169 12.59 -20.22 -1.33
N THR A 170 12.92 -20.60 -2.56
CA THR A 170 14.16 -21.31 -2.91
C THR A 170 14.99 -20.51 -3.91
N PRO A 171 16.32 -20.78 -4.02
CA PRO A 171 17.14 -20.19 -5.07
C PRO A 171 16.50 -20.39 -6.47
N GLY A 172 16.45 -19.32 -7.26
CA GLY A 172 15.75 -19.29 -8.56
C GLY A 172 14.29 -18.80 -8.50
N SER A 173 13.70 -18.69 -7.30
CA SER A 173 12.36 -18.12 -7.11
C SER A 173 12.31 -16.66 -7.58
N SER A 174 11.24 -16.26 -8.24
CA SER A 174 10.96 -14.89 -8.67
C SER A 174 10.40 -14.04 -7.54
N SER A 175 10.45 -12.71 -7.68
CA SER A 175 9.78 -11.80 -6.74
C SER A 175 8.27 -12.09 -6.63
N SER A 176 7.60 -12.50 -7.72
CA SER A 176 6.17 -12.80 -7.69
C SER A 176 5.86 -14.04 -6.86
N GLU A 177 6.72 -15.06 -6.89
CA GLU A 177 6.57 -16.26 -6.06
C GLU A 177 6.77 -15.93 -4.58
N VAL A 178 7.78 -15.10 -4.27
CA VAL A 178 8.00 -14.58 -2.91
C VAL A 178 6.79 -13.79 -2.42
N ASP A 179 6.24 -12.91 -3.24
CA ASP A 179 5.06 -12.10 -2.88
C ASP A 179 3.83 -12.99 -2.65
N ALA A 180 3.67 -14.08 -3.40
CA ALA A 180 2.58 -15.05 -3.23
C ALA A 180 2.69 -15.84 -1.91
N VAL A 181 3.91 -16.16 -1.48
CA VAL A 181 4.17 -16.85 -0.20
C VAL A 181 3.97 -15.90 0.97
N LEU A 182 4.63 -14.74 0.95
CA LEU A 182 4.69 -13.84 2.10
C LEU A 182 3.41 -13.00 2.26
N LYS A 183 2.78 -12.61 1.14
CA LYS A 183 1.59 -11.75 1.09
C LYS A 183 1.72 -10.53 2.00
N MET A 184 2.87 -9.86 1.93
CA MET A 184 3.19 -8.64 2.68
C MET A 184 4.27 -7.86 1.95
N LYS A 185 4.35 -6.57 2.24
CA LYS A 185 5.35 -5.69 1.65
C LYS A 185 6.62 -5.67 2.51
N PRO A 186 7.81 -5.54 1.90
CA PRO A 186 9.01 -5.31 2.68
C PRO A 186 8.95 -3.93 3.32
N TYR A 187 9.45 -3.82 4.56
CA TYR A 187 9.63 -2.53 5.23
C TYR A 187 11.02 -1.95 4.94
N GLN A 188 11.98 -2.78 4.50
CA GLN A 188 13.32 -2.34 4.13
C GLN A 188 13.77 -3.06 2.85
N ILE A 189 14.42 -2.32 1.96
CA ILE A 189 15.06 -2.84 0.75
C ILE A 189 16.48 -2.28 0.68
N VAL A 190 17.47 -3.15 0.59
CA VAL A 190 18.89 -2.80 0.47
C VAL A 190 19.37 -3.19 -0.92
N TYR A 191 19.86 -2.23 -1.68
CA TYR A 191 20.55 -2.43 -2.95
C TYR A 191 22.05 -2.33 -2.71
N ALA A 192 22.80 -3.39 -2.99
CA ALA A 192 24.25 -3.42 -2.79
C ALA A 192 24.91 -4.25 -3.89
N GLY A 193 25.70 -3.58 -4.74
CA GLY A 193 26.32 -4.20 -5.91
C GLY A 193 25.31 -4.92 -6.79
N THR A 194 25.46 -6.23 -6.94
CA THR A 194 24.60 -7.09 -7.76
C THR A 194 23.44 -7.71 -6.99
N THR A 195 23.25 -7.35 -5.72
CA THR A 195 22.24 -7.95 -4.84
C THR A 195 21.19 -6.95 -4.39
N THR A 196 19.98 -7.45 -4.19
CA THR A 196 18.88 -6.72 -3.56
C THR A 196 18.34 -7.54 -2.39
N SER A 197 18.50 -7.06 -1.17
CA SER A 197 17.92 -7.68 0.02
C SER A 197 16.60 -7.01 0.37
N LYS A 198 15.55 -7.80 0.61
CA LYS A 198 14.24 -7.33 1.08
C LYS A 198 13.96 -7.90 2.46
N LYS A 199 13.65 -7.04 3.42
CA LYS A 199 13.27 -7.44 4.78
C LYS A 199 11.79 -7.19 5.02
N TYR A 200 11.13 -8.19 5.59
CA TYR A 200 9.72 -8.22 5.90
C TYR A 200 9.57 -8.44 7.40
N ARG A 201 8.73 -7.64 8.07
CA ARG A 201 8.51 -7.76 9.52
C ARG A 201 7.08 -8.21 9.77
N TYR A 202 6.91 -9.24 10.59
CA TYR A 202 5.59 -9.75 10.94
C TYR A 202 5.55 -10.27 12.37
N TYR A 203 4.34 -10.40 12.91
CA TYR A 203 4.13 -11.04 14.21
C TYR A 203 2.88 -11.91 14.22
N TYR A 204 2.84 -12.89 15.12
CA TYR A 204 1.63 -13.66 15.38
C TYR A 204 1.51 -13.98 16.87
N LYS A 205 0.26 -14.22 17.30
CA LYS A 205 -0.02 -14.73 18.65
C LYS A 205 -0.04 -16.25 18.59
N ASN A 206 0.87 -16.90 19.32
CA ASN A 206 0.86 -18.35 19.47
C ASN A 206 -0.45 -18.78 20.16
N LYS A 207 -1.19 -19.71 19.56
CA LYS A 207 -2.51 -20.12 20.05
C LYS A 207 -2.41 -20.92 21.36
N GLN A 208 -1.33 -21.67 21.55
CA GLN A 208 -1.11 -22.52 22.72
C GLN A 208 -0.62 -21.71 23.93
N SER A 209 0.42 -20.89 23.75
CA SER A 209 1.02 -20.13 24.86
C SER A 209 0.43 -18.74 25.05
N GLY A 210 -0.34 -18.22 24.08
CA GLY A 210 -0.81 -16.84 24.07
C GLY A 210 0.28 -15.80 23.82
N ALA A 211 1.55 -16.21 23.72
CA ALA A 211 2.68 -15.31 23.52
C ALA A 211 2.63 -14.66 22.12
N VAL A 212 2.94 -13.37 22.07
CA VAL A 212 3.16 -12.65 20.81
C VAL A 212 4.63 -12.79 20.45
N LYS A 213 4.90 -13.27 19.23
CA LYS A 213 6.26 -13.36 18.69
C LYS A 213 6.35 -12.60 17.38
N ALA A 214 7.40 -11.79 17.25
CA ALA A 214 7.74 -11.01 16.08
C ALA A 214 8.97 -11.58 15.37
N TYR A 215 8.99 -11.45 14.06
CA TYR A 215 9.99 -12.06 13.19
C TYR A 215 10.35 -11.11 12.05
N ILE A 216 11.59 -11.24 11.58
CA ILE A 216 12.06 -10.65 10.33
C ILE A 216 12.35 -11.79 9.36
N ILE A 217 11.81 -11.68 8.15
CA ILE A 217 12.17 -12.53 7.02
C ILE A 217 13.05 -11.70 6.08
N THR A 218 14.22 -12.23 5.73
CA THR A 218 15.13 -11.62 4.77
C THR A 218 15.20 -12.49 3.52
N VAL A 219 14.92 -11.87 2.36
CA VAL A 219 15.02 -12.53 1.04
C VAL A 219 16.02 -11.74 0.20
N ILE A 220 17.03 -12.42 -0.32
CA ILE A 220 18.08 -11.81 -1.13
C ILE A 220 17.89 -12.24 -2.59
N PHE A 221 17.91 -11.25 -3.47
CA PHE A 221 17.80 -11.41 -4.91
C PHE A 221 19.15 -11.09 -5.57
N GLY A 222 19.51 -11.87 -6.59
CA GLY A 222 20.62 -11.58 -7.49
C GLY A 222 20.24 -10.55 -8.57
N SER A 223 21.21 -10.27 -9.45
CA SER A 223 21.06 -9.31 -10.55
C SER A 223 20.07 -9.76 -11.63
N ASP A 224 19.78 -11.07 -11.70
CA ASP A 224 18.76 -11.67 -12.56
C ASP A 224 17.32 -11.49 -12.01
N GLY A 225 17.18 -10.86 -10.83
CA GLY A 225 15.90 -10.67 -10.16
C GLY A 225 15.34 -11.94 -9.53
N LYS A 226 16.17 -12.99 -9.39
CA LYS A 226 15.82 -14.25 -8.72
C LYS A 226 16.43 -14.34 -7.34
N VAL A 227 15.79 -15.10 -6.47
CA VAL A 227 16.30 -15.41 -5.14
C VAL A 227 17.64 -16.13 -5.28
N ASN A 228 18.68 -15.65 -4.60
CA ASN A 228 20.02 -16.22 -4.69
C ASN A 228 20.33 -17.18 -3.52
N SER A 229 19.62 -17.06 -2.39
CA SER A 229 19.79 -17.88 -1.20
C SER A 229 18.44 -18.19 -0.54
N PRO A 230 18.32 -19.28 0.24
CA PRO A 230 17.13 -19.52 1.04
C PRO A 230 16.75 -18.30 1.90
N ALA A 231 15.45 -18.10 2.11
CA ALA A 231 14.97 -17.04 2.98
C ALA A 231 15.44 -17.27 4.43
N VAL A 232 15.94 -16.22 5.07
CA VAL A 232 16.39 -16.26 6.47
C VAL A 232 15.28 -15.74 7.36
N VAL A 233 14.99 -16.45 8.46
CA VAL A 233 13.97 -16.05 9.44
C VAL A 233 14.62 -15.84 10.79
N GLU A 234 14.48 -14.64 11.34
CA GLU A 234 15.07 -14.23 12.61
C GLU A 234 13.95 -13.82 13.57
N SER A 235 14.08 -14.19 14.85
CA SER A 235 13.20 -13.67 15.89
C SER A 235 13.56 -12.20 16.16
N SER A 236 12.57 -11.31 16.15
CA SER A 236 12.74 -9.87 16.34
C SER A 236 11.79 -9.36 17.43
N ASN A 237 11.83 -10.01 18.59
CA ASN A 237 11.09 -9.55 19.74
C ASN A 237 11.88 -8.42 20.41
N PHE A 238 11.33 -7.22 20.42
CA PHE A 238 11.91 -6.08 21.14
C PHE A 238 12.23 -6.41 22.61
N ILE A 239 11.44 -7.31 23.22
CA ILE A 239 11.64 -7.72 24.60
C ILE A 239 12.82 -8.67 24.80
N LEU A 240 13.37 -9.30 23.75
CA LEU A 240 14.51 -10.21 23.92
C LEU A 240 15.77 -9.47 24.35
N ASP A 241 15.98 -8.24 23.90
CA ASP A 241 17.12 -7.43 24.34
C ASP A 241 16.97 -6.98 25.80
N VAL A 242 15.73 -6.88 26.29
CA VAL A 242 15.42 -6.56 27.70
C VAL A 242 15.49 -7.80 28.59
N LEU A 243 15.13 -8.97 28.07
CA LEU A 243 15.08 -10.23 28.82
C LEU A 243 16.34 -11.07 28.71
N ARG A 244 17.30 -10.70 27.85
CA ARG A 244 18.66 -11.21 27.90
C ARG A 244 19.29 -10.73 29.20
N VAL A 245 19.06 -11.49 30.27
CA VAL A 245 19.95 -11.47 31.42
C VAL A 245 21.28 -11.98 30.89
N GLU A 246 22.30 -11.13 30.87
CA GLU A 246 23.67 -11.56 30.65
C GLU A 246 23.98 -12.58 31.76
N SER A 247 24.07 -13.85 31.36
CA SER A 247 24.66 -14.87 32.22
C SER A 247 26.16 -14.71 32.10
N ASP A 248 26.75 -13.92 33.00
CA ASP A 248 28.21 -13.95 33.26
C ASP A 248 28.69 -15.35 33.65
#